data_AF-A0A523PJW8-F1
#
_entry.id   AF-A0A523PJW8-F1
#
_cell.length_a   1.000
_cell.length_b   1.000
_cell.length_c   1.000
_cell.angle_alpha   90.00
_cell.angle_beta   90.00
_cell.angle_gamma   90.00
#
_symmetry.space_group_name_H-M   'P 1'
#
loop_
_entity.id
_entity.type
_entity.pdbx_description
1 polymer ?
#
loop_
_entity_poly.entity_id
_entity_poly.type
_entity_poly.pdbx_seq_one_letter_code
_entity_poly.pdbx_strand_id
1 'polypeptide(L)' 'MVKLGQLFGDTDDGETPSFLGFERCLDLNTLAADIAIIGVPIATPYASLGTYAAASPTAIRIGAADFDRLF' A
#
# COMPACT_ATOMS: atom_id res chain seq x y z
N MET A 1 22.34 -9.22 2.65
CA MET A 1 22.55 -7.79 2.31
C MET A 1 21.18 -7.22 2.01
N VAL A 2 20.68 -6.26 2.79
CA VAL A 2 19.34 -5.66 2.60
C VAL A 2 19.44 -4.63 1.47
N LYS A 3 18.56 -4.71 0.46
CA LYS A 3 18.49 -3.71 -0.62
C LYS A 3 17.86 -2.42 -0.08
N LEU A 4 18.33 -1.27 -0.56
CA LEU A 4 17.87 0.04 -0.09
C LEU A 4 16.34 0.22 -0.23
N GLY A 5 15.72 -0.33 -1.28
CA GLY A 5 14.26 -0.32 -1.43
C GLY A 5 13.52 -1.02 -0.29
N GLN A 6 14.08 -2.10 0.26
CA GLN A 6 13.44 -2.87 1.33
C GLN A 6 13.42 -2.12 2.67
N LEU A 7 14.35 -1.20 2.90
CA LEU A 7 14.30 -0.27 4.05
C LEU A 7 13.11 0.69 3.97
N PHE A 8 12.57 0.92 2.78
CA PHE A 8 11.44 1.81 2.55
C PHE A 8 10.13 1.07 2.28
N GLY A 9 10.11 -0.28 2.36
CA GLY A 9 8.91 -1.08 2.17
C GLY A 9 8.69 -1.59 0.74
N ASP A 10 9.73 -1.58 -0.10
CA ASP A 10 9.74 -2.27 -1.39
C ASP A 10 9.90 -3.78 -1.19
N THR A 11 9.05 -4.59 -1.82
CA THR A 11 9.08 -6.05 -1.70
C THR A 11 9.66 -6.68 -2.96
N ASP A 12 10.74 -7.44 -2.82
CA ASP A 12 11.29 -8.30 -3.87
C ASP A 12 10.22 -9.37 -4.24
N ASP A 13 9.61 -9.22 -5.41
CA ASP A 13 8.99 -10.29 -6.22
C ASP A 13 7.67 -10.96 -5.76
N GLY A 14 6.89 -10.35 -4.87
CA GLY A 14 5.55 -10.83 -4.47
C GLY A 14 4.42 -9.83 -4.76
N GLU A 15 3.18 -10.31 -4.95
CA GLU A 15 2.01 -9.42 -5.02
C GLU A 15 1.86 -8.68 -3.69
N THR A 16 1.91 -7.34 -3.72
CA THR A 16 1.67 -6.54 -2.52
C THR A 16 0.28 -6.85 -1.98
N PRO A 17 0.16 -7.22 -0.69
CA PRO A 17 -1.14 -7.48 -0.08
C PRO A 17 -2.02 -6.22 -0.13
N SER A 18 -3.33 -6.41 -0.06
CA SER A 18 -4.29 -5.32 0.14
C SER A 18 -4.26 -4.85 1.59
N PHE A 19 -4.91 -3.71 1.86
CA PHE A 19 -5.04 -3.22 3.23
C PHE A 19 -5.99 -4.14 4.00
N LEU A 20 -5.54 -4.68 5.14
CA LEU A 20 -6.30 -5.60 5.99
C LEU A 20 -6.78 -6.89 5.28
N GLY A 21 -6.15 -7.30 4.18
CA GLY A 21 -6.55 -8.49 3.42
C GLY A 21 -7.84 -8.34 2.61
N PHE A 22 -8.44 -7.14 2.52
CA PHE A 22 -9.66 -6.92 1.76
C PHE A 22 -9.49 -7.12 0.25
N GLU A 23 -10.59 -7.38 -0.46
CA GLU A 23 -10.56 -7.59 -1.91
C GLU A 23 -9.99 -6.37 -2.65
N ARG A 24 -9.17 -6.63 -3.67
CA ARG A 24 -8.61 -5.59 -4.54
C ARG A 24 -9.65 -5.22 -5.59
N CYS A 25 -10.08 -3.96 -5.59
CA CYS A 25 -10.94 -3.41 -6.64
C CYS A 25 -10.10 -2.60 -7.64
N LEU A 26 -10.04 -3.06 -8.89
CA LEU A 26 -9.29 -2.40 -9.98
C LEU A 26 -10.16 -1.49 -10.86
N ASP A 27 -11.47 -1.74 -10.90
CA ASP A 27 -12.45 -0.91 -11.60
C ASP A 27 -13.41 -0.28 -10.59
N LEU A 28 -13.26 1.03 -10.35
CA LEU A 28 -14.11 1.74 -9.40
C LEU A 28 -15.59 1.77 -9.82
N ASN A 29 -15.91 1.53 -11.09
CA ASN A 29 -17.31 1.43 -11.54
C ASN A 29 -17.98 0.14 -11.07
N THR A 30 -17.21 -0.86 -10.63
CA THR A 30 -17.73 -2.12 -10.07
C THR A 30 -17.71 -2.14 -8.55
N LEU A 31 -17.34 -1.03 -7.90
CA LEU A 31 -17.22 -0.96 -6.45
C LEU A 31 -18.59 -1.17 -5.77
N ALA A 32 -18.72 -2.31 -5.11
CA ALA A 32 -19.87 -2.66 -4.27
C ALA A 32 -19.43 -2.69 -2.79
N ALA A 33 -19.00 -1.55 -2.26
CA ALA A 33 -18.56 -1.42 -0.87
C ALA A 33 -18.84 -0.01 -0.32
N ASP A 34 -19.01 0.10 1.00
CA ASP A 34 -19.21 1.39 1.68
C ASP A 34 -17.92 2.22 1.78
N ILE A 35 -16.76 1.56 1.71
CA ILE A 35 -15.43 2.15 1.91
C ILE A 35 -14.46 1.62 0.86
N ALA A 36 -13.66 2.53 0.29
CA ALA A 36 -12.51 2.20 -0.55
C ALA A 36 -11.23 2.83 0.01
N ILE A 37 -10.12 2.10 -0.04
CA ILE A 37 -8.81 2.56 0.42
C ILE A 37 -7.87 2.71 -0.78
N ILE A 38 -7.46 3.95 -1.05
CA ILE A 38 -6.59 4.28 -2.19
C ILE A 38 -5.22 4.69 -1.65
N GLY A 39 -4.18 4.01 -2.11
CA GLY A 39 -2.80 4.39 -1.80
C GLY A 39 -2.28 5.37 -2.85
N VAL A 40 -1.87 6.57 -2.41
CA VAL A 40 -1.28 7.60 -3.29
C VAL A 40 0.18 7.82 -2.86
N PRO A 41 1.18 7.27 -3.58
CA PRO A 41 2.60 7.38 -3.24
C PRO A 41 3.09 8.83 -3.04
N ILE A 42 2.50 9.79 -3.73
CA ILE A 42 2.94 11.18 -3.71
C ILE A 42 1.71 12.07 -3.53
N ALA A 43 1.09 12.01 -2.35
CA ALA A 43 -0.10 12.80 -2.04
C ALA A 43 0.24 14.27 -1.68
N THR A 44 1.44 14.54 -1.17
CA THR A 44 1.85 15.88 -0.75
C THR A 44 2.40 16.69 -1.93
N PRO A 45 1.87 17.90 -2.23
CA PRO A 45 2.28 18.68 -3.41
C PRO A 45 3.58 19.49 -3.20
N TYR A 46 4.35 19.23 -2.14
CA TYR A 46 5.55 20.02 -1.82
C TYR A 46 6.77 19.47 -2.57
N ALA A 47 7.23 20.20 -3.59
CA ALA A 47 8.38 19.82 -4.40
C ALA A 47 9.69 19.65 -3.59
N SER A 48 9.83 20.35 -2.47
CA SER A 48 11.05 20.37 -1.64
C SER A 48 11.34 19.06 -0.91
N LEU A 49 10.35 18.20 -0.69
CA LEU A 49 10.49 16.96 0.09
C LEU A 49 10.67 15.71 -0.79
N GLY A 50 10.55 15.87 -2.11
CA GLY A 50 10.62 14.75 -3.05
C GLY A 50 9.60 13.65 -2.72
N THR A 51 9.95 12.40 -3.05
CA THR A 51 9.07 11.24 -2.93
C THR A 51 9.38 10.39 -1.71
N TYR A 52 9.77 11.02 -0.58
CA TYR A 52 10.29 10.31 0.60
C TYR A 52 9.31 9.26 1.17
N ALA A 53 8.01 9.49 1.03
CA ALA A 53 6.94 8.59 1.50
C ALA A 53 6.30 7.76 0.37
N ALA A 54 6.94 7.66 -0.80
CA ALA A 54 6.36 6.95 -1.95
C ALA A 54 6.04 5.48 -1.70
N ALA A 55 6.84 4.82 -0.86
CA ALA A 55 6.63 3.42 -0.53
C ALA A 55 5.71 3.22 0.69
N SER A 56 5.26 4.30 1.36
CA SER A 56 4.39 4.21 2.53
C SER A 56 3.08 3.46 2.29
N PRO A 57 2.35 3.64 1.16
CA PRO A 57 1.14 2.86 0.92
C PRO A 57 1.39 1.35 0.88
N THR A 58 2.51 0.91 0.30
CA THR A 58 2.92 -0.50 0.26
C THR A 58 3.26 -0.99 1.67
N ALA A 59 4.09 -0.24 2.41
CA ALA A 59 4.47 -0.59 3.78
C ALA A 59 3.26 -0.71 4.72
N ILE A 60 2.28 0.19 4.61
CA ILE A 60 1.05 0.15 5.41
C ILE A 60 0.24 -1.12 5.10
N ARG A 61 0.09 -1.49 3.83
CA ARG A 61 -0.63 -2.72 3.47
C ARG A 61 0.06 -3.97 3.99
N ILE A 62 1.39 -4.03 3.89
CA ILE A 62 2.18 -5.15 4.42
C ILE A 62 1.98 -5.28 5.93
N GLY A 63 2.10 -4.19 6.69
CA GLY A 63 1.92 -4.21 8.14
C GLY A 63 0.49 -4.54 8.60
N ALA A 64 -0.50 -4.29 7.74
CA ALA A 64 -1.90 -4.56 8.01
C ALA A 64 -2.38 -5.93 7.49
N ALA A 65 -1.56 -6.64 6.72
CA ALA A 65 -2.01 -7.76 5.88
C ALA A 65 -2.62 -8.93 6.68
N ASP A 66 -2.13 -9.21 7.89
CA ASP A 66 -2.56 -10.36 8.68
C ASP A 66 -3.83 -10.10 9.53
N PHE A 67 -4.47 -8.95 9.39
CA PHE A 67 -5.66 -8.62 10.18
C PHE A 67 -6.85 -9.55 9.89
N ASP A 68 -7.01 -9.97 8.63
CA ASP A 68 -8.06 -10.89 8.20
C ASP A 68 -7.93 -12.29 8.82
N ARG A 69 -6.73 -12.70 9.24
CA ARG A 69 -6.45 -13.99 9.88
C ARG A 69 -6.74 -14.02 11.38
N LEU A 70 -7.08 -12.88 11.98
CA LEU A 70 -7.33 -12.77 13.42
C LEU A 70 -8.79 -13.05 13.82
N PHE A 71 -9.69 -13.29 12.85
CA PHE A 71 -11.11 -13.56 13.05
C PHE A 71 -11.62 -14.61 12.05
#